data_AF-A0A397U4Q1-F1
#
_entry.id   AF-A0A397U4Q1-F1
#
_cell.length_a   1.000
_cell.length_b   1.000
_cell.length_c   1.000
_cell.angle_alpha   90.00
_cell.angle_beta   90.00
_cell.angle_gamma   90.00
#
_symmetry.space_group_name_H-M   'P 1'
#
loop_
_entity.id
_entity.type
_entity.pdbx_description
1 polymer ?
#
loop_
_entity_poly.entity_id
_entity_poly.type
_entity_poly.pdbx_seq_one_letter_code
_entity_poly.pdbx_strand_id
1 'polypeptide(L)'
;MYLSYAMCIIFTRIYLATRDYVREQTAALLPLANDEEHLPSDDAPSISPKIIEHPDQLLLLIFASFIHIIGNIFTVIFSGDGRAYIVYSLSYSIAFPCYALYIYFDTHCTSVIQSKRILLPDTSWRKVITIALWTLSLTLLTIRLGFLIGSL
;
A
#
# COMPACT_ATOMS: atom_id res chain seq x y z
N MET A 1 -14.80 3.67 -15.76
CA MET A 1 -13.56 3.66 -14.95
C MET A 1 -13.97 3.90 -13.50
N TYR A 2 -14.21 2.84 -12.74
CA TYR A 2 -14.64 2.97 -11.33
C TYR A 2 -13.44 3.39 -10.49
N LEU A 3 -13.54 4.52 -9.81
CA LEU A 3 -12.55 4.95 -8.83
C LEU A 3 -12.42 3.84 -7.79
N SER A 4 -11.22 3.28 -7.63
CA SER A 4 -11.01 2.14 -6.75
C SER A 4 -10.94 2.61 -5.30
N TYR A 5 -12.10 2.79 -4.67
CA TYR A 5 -12.23 3.26 -3.29
C TYR A 5 -11.35 2.48 -2.31
N ALA A 6 -11.14 1.18 -2.53
CA ALA A 6 -10.24 0.35 -1.74
C ALA A 6 -8.80 0.91 -1.68
N MET A 7 -8.25 1.36 -2.81
CA MET A 7 -6.91 1.94 -2.86
C MET A 7 -6.85 3.29 -2.14
N CYS A 8 -7.90 4.12 -2.26
CA CYS A 8 -7.99 5.38 -1.52
C CYS A 8 -8.04 5.15 -0.01
N ILE A 9 -8.79 4.13 0.44
CA ILE A 9 -8.89 3.75 1.85
C ILE A 9 -7.54 3.25 2.36
N ILE A 10 -6.90 2.33 1.64
CA ILE A 10 -5.58 1.79 2.02
C ILE A 10 -4.53 2.89 2.06
N PHE A 11 -4.44 3.72 1.03
CA PHE A 11 -3.48 4.82 0.98
C PHE A 11 -3.68 5.80 2.13
N THR A 12 -4.93 6.22 2.39
CA THR A 12 -5.25 7.12 3.50
C THR A 12 -4.82 6.50 4.84
N ARG A 13 -5.07 5.21 5.06
CA ARG A 13 -4.65 4.51 6.29
C ARG A 13 -3.13 4.51 6.46
N ILE A 14 -2.39 4.11 5.43
CA ILE A 14 -0.92 4.08 5.47
C ILE A 14 -0.38 5.51 5.70
N TYR A 15 -0.97 6.51 5.05
CA TYR A 15 -0.60 7.92 5.22
C TYR A 15 -0.80 8.42 6.65
N LEU A 16 -2.00 8.23 7.21
CA LEU A 16 -2.29 8.65 8.59
C LEU A 16 -1.39 7.91 9.60
N ALA A 17 -1.23 6.60 9.44
CA ALA A 17 -0.33 5.81 10.29
C ALA A 17 1.12 6.30 10.22
N THR A 18 1.60 6.67 9.02
CA THR A 18 2.94 7.23 8.83
C THR A 18 3.06 8.59 9.49
N ARG A 19 2.07 9.48 9.31
CA ARG A 19 2.07 10.82 9.91
C ARG A 19 2.10 10.75 11.43
N ASP A 20 1.28 9.88 12.01
CA ASP A 20 1.18 9.75 13.46
C ASP A 20 2.48 9.14 14.04
N TYR A 21 3.09 8.16 13.36
CA TYR A 21 4.41 7.62 13.72
C TYR A 21 5.52 8.67 13.67
N VAL A 22 5.60 9.46 12.59
CA VAL A 22 6.61 10.53 12.45
C VAL A 22 6.39 11.61 13.51
N ARG A 23 5.14 11.96 13.81
CA ARG A 23 4.79 12.92 14.86
C ARG A 23 5.22 12.42 16.23
N GLU A 24 4.97 11.15 16.57
CA GLU A 24 5.39 10.53 17.83
C GLU A 24 6.92 10.49 17.96
N GLN A 25 7.64 10.09 16.91
CA GLN A 25 9.11 10.11 16.93
C GLN A 25 9.68 11.53 17.07
N THR A 26 9.09 12.51 16.36
CA THR A 26 9.50 13.91 16.46
C THR A 26 9.21 14.47 17.86
N ALA A 27 8.06 14.13 18.44
CA ALA A 27 7.69 14.51 19.79
C ALA A 27 8.54 13.83 20.87
N ALA A 28 9.07 12.62 20.61
CA ALA A 28 9.99 11.92 21.50
C ALA A 28 11.45 12.38 21.37
N LEU A 29 11.83 12.98 20.24
CA LEU A 29 13.16 13.58 20.03
C LEU A 29 13.24 15.03 20.57
N LEU A 30 12.12 15.75 20.61
CA LEU A 30 12.03 17.11 21.14
C LEU A 30 12.14 17.29 22.69
N PRO A 31 11.93 16.31 23.59
CA PRO A 31 12.02 16.53 25.04
C PRO A 31 13.46 16.40 25.59
N LEU A 32 14.45 15.99 24.80
CA LEU A 32 15.81 15.75 25.30
C LEU A 32 16.68 17.01 25.46
N ALA A 33 16.10 18.22 25.30
CA ALA A 33 16.80 19.47 25.58
C ALA A 33 16.56 19.98 27.01
N ASN A 34 15.66 19.36 27.78
CA ASN A 34 15.39 19.77 29.15
C ASN A 34 14.84 18.55 29.91
N ASP A 35 15.74 17.80 30.56
CA ASP A 35 15.55 17.10 31.84
C ASP A 35 16.66 16.02 31.96
N GLU A 36 17.66 16.33 32.79
CA GLU A 36 18.57 15.32 33.33
C GLU A 36 17.81 14.36 34.27
N GLU A 37 18.36 13.16 34.43
CA GLU A 37 18.08 12.17 35.50
C GLU A 37 16.76 11.37 35.44
N HIS A 38 16.81 10.17 34.85
CA HIS A 38 16.68 8.86 35.55
C HIS A 38 16.58 7.71 34.53
N LEU A 39 17.60 6.85 34.50
CA LEU A 39 17.52 5.53 33.84
C LEU A 39 16.76 4.58 34.78
N PRO A 40 15.64 3.95 34.38
CA PRO A 40 15.12 2.81 35.11
C PRO A 40 15.90 1.55 34.74
N SER A 41 16.24 0.81 35.79
CA SER A 41 16.99 -0.45 35.84
C SER A 41 16.56 -1.51 34.84
N ASP A 42 17.57 -2.11 34.19
CA ASP A 42 17.52 -3.40 33.50
C ASP A 42 17.15 -4.51 34.49
N ASP A 43 15.89 -4.93 34.54
CA ASP A 43 15.48 -6.24 35.06
C ASP A 43 14.07 -6.57 34.51
N ALA A 44 14.01 -7.05 33.26
CA ALA A 44 12.82 -7.70 32.72
C ALA A 44 13.21 -9.05 32.08
N PRO A 45 12.47 -10.14 32.35
CA PRO A 45 12.87 -11.48 31.95
C PRO A 45 12.89 -11.60 30.42
N SER A 46 13.98 -12.15 29.90
CA SER A 46 14.22 -12.41 28.48
C SER A 46 13.27 -13.49 27.95
N ILE A 47 12.02 -13.12 27.68
CA ILE A 47 11.16 -13.92 26.81
C ILE A 47 11.68 -13.68 25.40
N SER A 48 12.56 -14.58 24.92
CA SER A 48 12.98 -14.62 23.53
C SER A 48 11.71 -14.63 22.66
N PRO A 49 11.45 -13.57 21.87
CA PRO A 49 10.23 -13.52 21.08
C PRO A 49 10.34 -14.62 20.04
N LYS A 50 9.46 -15.61 20.16
CA LYS A 50 9.24 -16.62 19.14
C LYS A 50 9.01 -15.87 17.83
N ILE A 51 9.99 -15.92 16.92
CA ILE A 51 9.91 -15.29 15.60
C ILE A 51 8.81 -16.04 14.85
N ILE A 52 7.59 -15.55 14.96
CA ILE A 52 6.49 -15.95 14.11
C ILE A 52 6.81 -15.28 12.77
N GLU A 53 7.19 -16.04 11.75
CA GLU A 53 7.34 -15.49 10.39
C GLU A 53 6.01 -14.85 9.97
N HIS A 54 6.06 -13.56 9.71
CA HIS A 54 4.89 -12.75 9.37
C HIS A 54 4.60 -12.86 7.87
N PRO A 55 3.32 -12.92 7.44
CA PRO A 55 3.01 -12.74 6.04
C PRO A 55 3.40 -11.31 5.62
N ASP A 56 4.22 -11.18 4.58
CA ASP A 56 4.65 -9.90 4.05
C ASP A 56 3.45 -9.08 3.53
N GLN A 57 2.85 -8.28 4.39
CA GLN A 57 1.68 -7.42 4.09
C GLN A 57 1.95 -6.48 2.90
N LEU A 58 3.20 -6.04 2.74
CA LEU A 58 3.64 -5.26 1.59
C LEU A 58 3.57 -6.06 0.29
N LEU A 59 4.02 -7.32 0.32
CA LEU A 59 3.99 -8.20 -0.85
C LEU A 59 2.55 -8.50 -1.26
N LEU A 60 1.66 -8.72 -0.29
CA LEU A 60 0.23 -8.85 -0.55
C LEU A 60 -0.35 -7.62 -1.27
N LEU A 61 0.04 -6.42 -0.84
CA LEU A 61 -0.44 -5.18 -1.44
C LEU A 61 0.12 -4.96 -2.86
N ILE A 62 1.41 -5.26 -3.06
CA ILE A 62 2.05 -5.24 -4.38
C ILE A 62 1.33 -6.23 -5.32
N PHE A 63 1.12 -7.46 -4.87
CA PHE A 63 0.43 -8.49 -5.64
C PHE A 63 -1.00 -8.05 -6.03
N ALA A 64 -1.78 -7.57 -5.06
CA ALA A 64 -3.14 -7.09 -5.30
C ALA A 64 -3.17 -5.94 -6.32
N SER A 65 -2.24 -4.97 -6.18
CA SER A 65 -2.13 -3.84 -7.10
C SER A 65 -1.76 -4.28 -8.52
N PHE A 66 -0.89 -5.27 -8.67
CA PHE A 66 -0.47 -5.79 -9.95
C PHE A 66 -1.62 -6.47 -10.69
N ILE A 67 -2.34 -7.38 -10.02
CA ILE A 67 -3.51 -8.06 -10.59
C ILE A 67 -4.58 -7.05 -11.01
N HIS A 68 -4.85 -6.05 -10.15
CA HIS A 68 -5.80 -4.98 -10.43
C HIS A 68 -5.41 -4.18 -11.68
N ILE A 69 -4.15 -3.76 -11.78
CA ILE A 69 -3.65 -2.99 -12.92
C ILE A 69 -3.77 -3.79 -14.22
N ILE A 70 -3.47 -5.10 -14.21
CA ILE A 70 -3.63 -5.96 -15.39
C ILE A 70 -5.07 -5.93 -15.90
N GLY A 71 -6.05 -6.11 -15.01
CA GLY A 71 -7.46 -6.07 -15.42
C GLY A 71 -7.88 -4.73 -16.01
N ASN A 72 -7.39 -3.62 -15.43
CA ASN A 72 -7.64 -2.28 -15.95
C ASN A 72 -7.03 -2.08 -17.34
N ILE A 73 -5.76 -2.48 -17.52
CA ILE A 73 -5.07 -2.39 -18.82
C ILE A 73 -5.82 -3.21 -19.86
N PHE A 74 -6.16 -4.45 -19.54
CA PHE A 74 -6.86 -5.35 -20.47
C PHE A 74 -8.22 -4.78 -20.89
N THR A 75 -8.96 -4.19 -19.96
CA THR A 75 -10.25 -3.54 -20.24
C THR A 75 -10.12 -2.33 -21.15
N VAL A 76 -9.06 -1.52 -20.97
CA VAL A 76 -8.82 -0.35 -21.82
C VAL A 76 -8.40 -0.79 -23.23
N ILE A 77 -7.53 -1.79 -23.33
CA ILE A 77 -7.02 -2.27 -24.62
C ILE A 77 -8.12 -2.97 -25.43
N PHE A 78 -8.91 -3.84 -24.80
CA PHE A 78 -9.92 -4.68 -25.45
C PHE A 78 -11.36 -4.22 -25.12
N SER A 79 -11.58 -2.90 -25.06
CA SER A 79 -12.84 -2.31 -24.58
C SER A 79 -14.11 -2.74 -25.35
N GLY A 80 -13.96 -3.24 -26.58
CA GLY A 80 -15.06 -3.78 -27.40
C GLY A 80 -15.32 -5.28 -27.24
N ASP A 81 -14.48 -6.03 -26.54
CA ASP A 81 -14.62 -7.48 -26.35
C ASP A 81 -15.25 -7.80 -24.98
N GLY A 82 -16.35 -8.56 -25.00
CA GLY A 82 -16.99 -9.04 -23.76
C GLY A 82 -16.08 -9.88 -22.87
N ARG A 83 -15.05 -10.52 -23.43
CA ARG A 83 -14.02 -11.23 -22.65
C ARG A 83 -13.20 -10.31 -21.75
N ALA A 84 -13.03 -9.04 -22.14
CA ALA A 84 -12.33 -8.06 -21.34
C ALA A 84 -13.05 -7.80 -20.01
N TYR A 85 -14.38 -7.81 -20.03
CA TYR A 85 -15.20 -7.71 -18.82
C TYR A 85 -15.02 -8.90 -17.87
N ILE A 86 -14.82 -10.11 -18.40
CA ILE A 86 -14.55 -11.30 -17.59
C ILE A 86 -13.18 -11.16 -16.91
N VAL A 87 -12.14 -10.77 -17.65
CA VAL A 87 -10.79 -10.56 -17.10
C VAL A 87 -10.79 -9.47 -16.03
N TYR A 88 -11.50 -8.36 -16.27
CA TYR A 88 -11.72 -7.30 -15.29
C TYR A 88 -12.39 -7.81 -14.02
N SER A 89 -13.48 -8.57 -14.17
CA SER A 89 -14.23 -9.09 -13.02
C SER A 89 -13.37 -10.06 -12.21
N LEU A 90 -12.62 -10.93 -12.87
CA LEU A 90 -11.68 -11.85 -12.21
C LEU A 90 -10.58 -11.11 -11.48
N SER A 91 -9.95 -10.10 -12.08
CA SER A 91 -8.90 -9.33 -11.41
C SER A 91 -9.41 -8.64 -10.16
N TYR A 92 -10.62 -8.09 -10.20
CA TYR A 92 -11.26 -7.46 -9.02
C TYR A 92 -11.67 -8.48 -7.96
N SER A 93 -12.13 -9.67 -8.37
CA SER A 93 -12.48 -10.76 -7.44
C SER A 93 -11.27 -11.29 -6.66
N ILE A 94 -10.04 -11.10 -7.17
CA ILE A 94 -8.80 -11.46 -6.49
C ILE A 94 -8.24 -10.28 -5.69
N ALA A 95 -8.12 -9.11 -6.33
CA ALA A 95 -7.51 -7.94 -5.71
C ALA A 95 -8.30 -7.45 -4.49
N PHE A 96 -9.64 -7.48 -4.56
CA PHE A 96 -10.47 -6.94 -3.49
C PHE A 96 -10.38 -7.75 -2.18
N PRO A 97 -10.47 -9.10 -2.19
CA PRO A 97 -10.16 -9.91 -1.01
C PRO A 97 -8.74 -9.69 -0.48
N CYS A 98 -7.72 -9.54 -1.34
CA CYS A 98 -6.36 -9.26 -0.88
C CYS A 98 -6.27 -7.91 -0.14
N TYR A 99 -6.92 -6.86 -0.66
CA TYR A 99 -7.02 -5.58 0.03
C TYR A 99 -7.78 -5.67 1.36
N ALA A 100 -8.87 -6.44 1.40
CA ALA A 100 -9.63 -6.67 2.63
C ALA A 100 -8.81 -7.44 3.66
N LEU A 101 -8.04 -8.44 3.23
CA LEU A 101 -7.15 -9.24 4.08
C LEU A 101 -6.01 -8.39 4.64
N TYR A 102 -5.45 -7.48 3.84
CA TYR A 102 -4.51 -6.47 4.33
C TYR A 102 -5.13 -5.62 5.45
N ILE A 103 -6.33 -5.06 5.23
CA ILE A 103 -7.02 -4.23 6.25
C ILE A 103 -7.32 -5.05 7.51
N TYR A 104 -7.72 -6.30 7.35
CA TYR A 104 -8.00 -7.22 8.46
C TYR A 104 -6.74 -7.42 9.31
N PHE A 105 -5.61 -7.78 8.69
CA PHE A 105 -4.35 -7.97 9.41
C PHE A 105 -3.81 -6.68 10.03
N ASP A 106 -3.89 -5.56 9.31
CA ASP A 106 -3.48 -4.25 9.83
C ASP A 106 -4.32 -3.81 11.04
N THR A 107 -5.60 -4.22 11.11
CA THR A 107 -6.50 -3.81 12.20
C THR A 107 -6.50 -4.78 13.38
N HIS A 108 -6.48 -6.09 13.14
CA HIS A 108 -6.74 -7.10 14.17
C HIS A 108 -5.48 -7.84 14.63
N CYS A 109 -4.42 -7.84 13.81
CA CYS A 109 -3.21 -8.59 14.13
C CYS A 109 -2.09 -7.72 14.72
N THR A 110 -2.26 -6.39 14.79
CA THR A 110 -1.23 -5.46 15.30
C THR A 110 -0.97 -5.56 16.81
N SER A 111 -1.88 -6.13 17.60
CA SER A 111 -1.67 -6.35 19.04
C SER A 111 -1.05 -7.71 19.39
N VAL A 112 -1.16 -8.70 18.49
CA VAL A 112 -0.67 -10.09 18.70
C VAL A 112 0.63 -10.34 17.93
N ILE A 113 0.85 -9.58 16.85
CA ILE A 113 1.93 -9.76 15.90
C ILE A 113 2.63 -8.41 15.79
N GLN A 114 3.92 -8.32 16.13
CA GLN A 114 4.75 -7.14 15.85
C GLN A 114 4.98 -7.01 14.33
N SER A 115 3.91 -6.73 13.58
CA SER A 115 4.02 -6.45 12.16
C SER A 115 4.84 -5.17 12.00
N LYS A 116 5.94 -5.25 11.25
CA LYS A 116 6.73 -4.09 10.85
C LYS A 116 5.80 -3.14 10.10
N ARG A 117 5.48 -2.01 10.73
CA ARG A 117 4.53 -1.02 10.20
C ARG A 117 4.99 -0.55 8.82
N ILE A 118 4.10 -0.59 7.82
CA ILE A 118 4.38 -0.04 6.50
C ILE A 118 4.33 1.48 6.62
N LEU A 119 5.49 2.12 6.52
CA LEU A 119 5.61 3.57 6.47
C LEU A 119 5.79 4.02 5.04
N LEU A 120 5.22 5.17 4.68
CA LEU A 120 5.58 5.78 3.40
C LEU A 120 7.07 6.12 3.41
N PRO A 121 7.82 5.79 2.34
CA PRO A 121 9.19 6.26 2.19
C PRO A 121 9.18 7.79 2.10
N ASP A 122 10.31 8.42 2.46
CA ASP A 122 10.48 9.87 2.40
C ASP A 122 9.96 10.44 1.06
N THR A 123 8.82 11.13 1.15
CA THR A 123 8.03 11.65 0.04
C THR A 123 8.58 13.00 -0.41
N SER A 124 9.87 13.03 -0.77
CA SER A 124 10.42 14.25 -1.35
C SER A 124 9.62 14.64 -2.60
N TRP A 125 9.27 15.92 -2.71
CA TRP A 125 8.33 16.39 -3.74
C TRP A 125 8.77 15.99 -5.17
N ARG A 126 10.08 15.91 -5.40
CA ARG A 126 10.69 15.45 -6.66
C ARG A 126 10.30 14.02 -7.00
N LYS A 127 10.37 13.09 -6.03
CA LYS A 127 9.99 11.69 -6.25
C LYS A 127 8.51 11.58 -6.60
N VAL A 128 7.65 12.33 -5.89
CA VAL A 128 6.20 12.35 -6.12
C VAL A 128 5.90 12.83 -7.54
N ILE A 129 6.51 13.91 -7.99
CA ILE A 129 6.33 14.41 -9.36
C ILE A 129 6.83 13.41 -10.40
N THR A 130 8.00 12.81 -10.19
CA THR A 130 8.54 11.81 -11.12
C THR A 130 7.57 10.64 -11.26
N ILE A 131 7.05 10.11 -10.15
CA ILE A 131 6.06 9.01 -10.17
C ILE A 131 4.78 9.45 -10.88
N ALA A 132 4.29 10.67 -10.62
CA ALA A 132 3.08 11.20 -11.27
C ALA A 132 3.25 11.32 -12.79
N LEU A 133 4.38 11.84 -13.26
CA LEU A 133 4.69 11.97 -14.69
C LEU A 133 4.80 10.59 -15.37
N TRP A 134 5.46 9.63 -14.73
CA TRP A 134 5.50 8.24 -15.21
C TRP A 134 4.11 7.62 -15.29
N THR A 135 3.29 7.80 -14.27
CA THR A 135 1.92 7.27 -14.21
C THR A 135 1.05 7.86 -15.32
N LEU A 136 1.13 9.18 -15.54
CA LEU A 136 0.41 9.86 -16.62
C LEU A 136 0.86 9.35 -17.99
N SER A 137 2.17 9.20 -18.19
CA SER A 137 2.75 8.73 -19.45
C SER A 137 2.31 7.29 -19.78
N LEU A 138 2.36 6.40 -18.79
CA LEU A 138 1.89 5.01 -18.93
C LEU A 138 0.37 4.92 -19.18
N THR A 139 -0.41 5.79 -18.54
CA THR A 139 -1.85 5.87 -18.76
C THR A 139 -2.17 6.27 -20.20
N LEU A 140 -1.53 7.33 -20.70
CA LEU A 140 -1.68 7.79 -22.09
C LEU A 140 -1.24 6.72 -23.10
N LEU A 141 -0.14 6.03 -22.82
CA LEU A 141 0.35 4.93 -23.66
C LEU A 141 -0.68 3.80 -23.74
N THR A 142 -1.28 3.41 -22.61
CA THR A 142 -2.29 2.34 -22.54
C THR A 142 -3.54 2.70 -23.35
N ILE A 143 -4.02 3.94 -23.21
CA ILE A 143 -5.16 4.45 -23.99
C ILE A 143 -4.84 4.42 -25.48
N ARG A 144 -3.65 4.88 -25.87
CA ARG A 144 -3.20 4.89 -27.28
C ARG A 144 -3.13 3.48 -27.87
N LEU A 145 -2.64 2.50 -27.10
CA LEU A 145 -2.61 1.10 -27.52
C LEU A 145 -4.03 0.54 -27.73
N GLY A 146 -4.97 0.87 -26.85
CA GLY A 146 -6.37 0.47 -27.01
C GLY A 146 -7.00 1.02 -28.28
N PHE A 147 -6.76 2.29 -28.62
CA PHE A 147 -7.22 2.84 -29.89
C PHE A 147 -6.60 2.15 -31.11
N LEU A 148 -5.29 1.86 -31.06
CA LEU A 148 -4.59 1.20 -32.16
C LEU A 148 -5.14 -0.20 -32.41
N ILE A 149 -5.33 -1.00 -31.36
CA ILE A 149 -5.88 -2.36 -31.44
C ILE A 149 -7.35 -2.35 -31.84
N GLY A 150 -8.15 -1.39 -31.35
CA GLY A 150 -9.55 -1.25 -31.76
C GLY A 150 -9.76 -0.77 -33.20
N SER A 151 -8.72 -0.20 -33.83
CA SER A 151 -8.75 0.23 -35.24
C SER A 151 -8.29 -0.83 -36.25
N LEU A 152 -7.79 -1.97 -35.75
CA LEU A 152 -7.35 -3.14 -36.52
C LEU A 152 -8.49 -4.15 -36.70
#